data_AF-I0YRG1-F1
#
_entry.id   AF-I0YRG1-F1
#
_cell.length_a   1.000
_cell.length_b   1.000
_cell.length_c   1.000
_cell.angle_alpha   90.00
_cell.angle_beta   90.00
_cell.angle_gamma   90.00
#
_symmetry.space_group_name_H-M   'P 1'
#
loop_
_entity.id
_entity.type
_entity.pdbx_description
1 polymer ?
#
loop_
_entity_poly.entity_id
_entity_poly.type
_entity_poly.pdbx_seq_one_letter_code
_entity_poly.pdbx_strand_id
1 'polypeptide(L)'
;MPESEKSDDDEVPDKSNIQIYLRIRPVSEPSECIQIVDDENHVRFDVPRKLNQGLVNNQKEAHHFTFNSLFSASSTQEEVFDGVARDLVLQSLDGINGTIFAYGQTGSGKTFTITGGPQRYADRGIIPRAIALMFHSIAERTDTEYKVHVSYLEIFNEAGYDLLDQEREVRLLEDLQRIHILEDEDAVIHTRNLSMRRADTEEDALNLLFLGDTNRTISETPMNMASSRSHCVFTLYLEGRKTGEEVVRRSKLNLVDLAGSERVAKTQINGTILKEAKYINLSLHYLEQVIIALQRSMGQARLHIPYRNSMMTTVLRDSLGGNCRTVMIANINGASAQLEESISTCRFAQRVAMICNSVTTNVELDPDTIIRNLRQENENLKYQIRHDLKSIATA
;
A
#
# COMPACT_ATOMS: atom_id res chain seq x y z
N MET A 1 9.09 29.91 38.38
CA MET A 1 9.18 28.95 37.26
C MET A 1 8.48 27.68 37.71
N PRO A 2 7.27 27.38 37.21
CA PRO A 2 6.76 26.03 37.31
C PRO A 2 7.39 25.22 36.18
N GLU A 3 8.00 24.10 36.54
CA GLU A 3 8.47 23.08 35.60
C GLU A 3 7.28 22.62 34.77
N SER A 4 7.40 22.74 33.45
CA SER A 4 6.46 22.14 32.51
C SER A 4 6.59 20.63 32.65
N GLU A 5 5.61 20.00 33.28
CA GLU A 5 5.37 18.56 33.16
C GLU A 5 5.20 18.26 31.66
N LYS A 6 6.25 17.74 31.03
CA LYS A 6 6.12 17.01 29.78
C LYS A 6 5.31 15.77 30.13
N SER A 7 4.10 15.69 29.58
CA SER A 7 3.36 14.44 29.52
C SER A 7 4.13 13.49 28.60
N ASP A 8 5.00 12.67 29.19
CA ASP A 8 5.67 11.53 28.54
C ASP A 8 4.64 10.40 28.30
N ASP A 9 3.57 10.69 27.54
CA ASP A 9 2.77 9.66 26.87
C ASP A 9 3.37 9.42 25.47
N ASP A 10 4.65 9.03 25.43
CA ASP A 10 5.23 8.44 24.22
C ASP A 10 4.55 7.07 24.03
N GLU A 11 3.48 7.01 23.21
CA GLU A 11 2.84 5.76 22.80
C GLU A 11 3.91 4.78 22.33
N VAL A 12 4.12 3.70 23.10
CA VAL A 12 5.10 2.67 22.75
C VAL A 12 4.69 2.06 21.41
N PRO A 13 5.55 2.08 20.37
CA PRO A 13 5.19 1.57 19.06
C PRO A 13 4.76 0.11 19.10
N ASP A 14 3.58 -0.18 18.55
CA ASP A 14 3.07 -1.54 18.39
C ASP A 14 3.88 -2.26 17.30
N LYS A 15 4.69 -3.22 17.73
CA LYS A 15 5.48 -4.05 16.83
C LYS A 15 4.58 -5.13 16.25
N SER A 16 4.21 -4.97 15.00
CA SER A 16 3.37 -5.92 14.29
C SER A 16 4.06 -6.45 13.04
N ASN A 17 4.01 -7.76 12.85
CA ASN A 17 4.44 -8.38 11.61
C ASN A 17 3.43 -8.09 10.49
N ILE A 18 3.89 -7.99 9.24
CA ILE A 18 3.01 -7.86 8.09
C ILE A 18 2.10 -9.10 8.00
N GLN A 19 0.79 -8.86 7.97
CA GLN A 19 -0.18 -9.94 7.81
C GLN A 19 -0.26 -10.39 6.35
N ILE A 20 -0.33 -11.69 6.12
CA ILE A 20 -0.40 -12.29 4.79
C ILE A 20 -1.65 -13.14 4.63
N TYR A 21 -2.38 -12.92 3.54
CA TYR A 21 -3.59 -13.65 3.18
C TYR A 21 -3.39 -14.33 1.84
N LEU A 22 -3.87 -15.56 1.66
CA LEU A 22 -3.90 -16.21 0.35
C LEU A 22 -5.29 -16.06 -0.26
N ARG A 23 -5.36 -15.74 -1.55
CA ARG A 23 -6.61 -15.80 -2.30
C ARG A 23 -6.43 -16.62 -3.57
N ILE A 24 -7.23 -17.67 -3.71
CA ILE A 24 -7.23 -18.56 -4.86
C ILE A 24 -8.29 -18.11 -5.85
N ARG A 25 -7.88 -17.80 -7.08
CA ARG A 25 -8.82 -17.46 -8.14
C ARG A 25 -9.63 -18.69 -8.59
N PRO A 26 -10.95 -18.56 -8.84
CA PRO A 26 -11.73 -19.60 -9.52
C PRO A 26 -11.20 -19.90 -10.92
N VAL A 27 -11.09 -21.19 -11.25
CA VAL A 27 -10.70 -21.70 -12.58
C VAL A 27 -11.61 -22.85 -12.97
N SER A 28 -11.82 -23.03 -14.29
CA SER A 28 -12.68 -24.11 -14.80
C SER A 28 -12.15 -25.50 -14.46
N GLU A 29 -10.83 -25.65 -14.43
CA GLU A 29 -10.14 -26.90 -14.12
C GLU A 29 -9.11 -26.65 -13.00
N PRO A 30 -9.53 -26.75 -11.72
CA PRO A 30 -8.63 -26.65 -10.59
C PRO A 30 -7.62 -27.79 -10.56
N SER A 31 -6.39 -27.50 -10.15
CA SER A 31 -5.35 -28.51 -9.98
C SER A 31 -5.57 -29.34 -8.72
N GLU A 32 -5.52 -30.67 -8.83
CA GLU A 32 -5.46 -31.58 -7.68
C GLU A 32 -4.16 -31.42 -6.86
N CYS A 33 -3.17 -30.72 -7.41
CA CYS A 33 -1.89 -30.44 -6.76
C CYS A 33 -1.99 -29.38 -5.66
N ILE A 34 -3.12 -28.69 -5.52
CA ILE A 34 -3.29 -27.62 -4.52
C ILE A 34 -4.35 -28.05 -3.52
N GLN A 35 -3.96 -28.20 -2.26
CA GLN A 35 -4.82 -28.65 -1.18
C GLN A 35 -4.85 -27.60 -0.07
N ILE A 36 -6.04 -27.16 0.30
CA ILE A 36 -6.28 -26.41 1.54
C ILE A 36 -6.43 -27.44 2.64
N VAL A 37 -5.66 -27.30 3.72
CA VAL A 37 -5.72 -28.22 4.86
C VAL A 37 -6.65 -27.57 5.89
N ASP A 38 -7.86 -28.12 6.05
CA ASP A 38 -9.03 -27.41 6.59
C ASP A 38 -8.99 -27.03 8.09
N ASP A 39 -7.94 -27.37 8.85
CA ASP A 39 -7.88 -27.09 10.29
C ASP A 39 -6.83 -26.05 10.72
N GLU A 40 -5.97 -25.59 9.82
CA GLU A 40 -4.93 -24.63 10.13
C GLU A 40 -4.62 -23.91 8.82
N ASN A 41 -4.58 -22.57 8.79
CA ASN A 41 -4.39 -21.70 7.62
C ASN A 41 -3.19 -22.05 6.72
N HIS A 42 -3.22 -23.23 6.11
CA HIS A 42 -2.14 -23.94 5.46
C HIS A 42 -2.58 -24.37 4.07
N VAL A 43 -1.71 -24.10 3.11
CA VAL A 43 -1.85 -24.58 1.74
C VAL A 43 -0.69 -25.52 1.43
N ARG A 44 -1.03 -26.67 0.87
CA ARG A 44 -0.08 -27.67 0.39
C ARG A 44 -0.09 -27.69 -1.14
N PHE A 45 1.11 -27.69 -1.71
CA PHE A 45 1.33 -27.91 -3.13
C PHE A 45 2.08 -29.21 -3.34
N ASP A 46 1.44 -30.21 -3.95
CA ASP A 46 2.05 -31.47 -4.36
C ASP A 46 2.46 -31.39 -5.82
N VAL A 47 3.77 -31.28 -6.08
CA VAL A 47 4.33 -31.14 -7.42
C VAL A 47 4.77 -32.51 -7.92
N PRO A 48 4.15 -33.04 -9.01
CA PRO A 48 4.54 -34.32 -9.57
C PRO A 48 6.02 -34.34 -9.97
N ARG A 49 6.68 -35.45 -9.66
CA ARG A 49 8.10 -35.64 -9.98
C ARG A 49 8.32 -35.65 -11.49
N LYS A 50 9.16 -34.75 -12.00
CA LYS A 50 9.55 -34.74 -13.42
C LYS A 50 10.56 -35.86 -13.65
N LEU A 51 10.13 -36.96 -14.30
CA LEU A 51 10.98 -38.13 -14.58
C LEU A 51 12.15 -37.83 -15.54
N ASN A 52 12.14 -36.68 -16.22
CA ASN A 52 13.08 -36.33 -17.28
C ASN A 52 14.34 -35.56 -16.82
N GLN A 53 14.61 -35.44 -15.51
CA GLN A 53 15.74 -34.66 -14.96
C GLN A 53 17.04 -35.46 -14.68
N GLY A 54 17.17 -36.66 -15.24
CA GLY A 54 18.39 -37.49 -15.11
C GLY A 54 18.46 -38.33 -13.82
N LEU A 55 19.59 -39.00 -13.58
CA LEU A 55 19.79 -40.00 -12.52
C LEU A 55 19.68 -39.45 -11.08
N VAL A 56 19.86 -38.15 -10.88
CA VAL A 56 19.70 -37.49 -9.57
C VAL A 56 18.69 -36.35 -9.73
N ASN A 57 17.44 -36.62 -9.34
CA ASN A 57 16.38 -35.61 -9.29
C ASN A 57 16.08 -35.24 -7.82
N ASN A 58 16.59 -34.07 -7.40
CA ASN A 58 16.37 -33.46 -6.08
C ASN A 58 15.16 -32.50 -6.05
N GLN A 59 14.21 -32.65 -6.97
CA GLN A 59 12.99 -31.86 -7.00
C GLN A 59 12.22 -32.05 -5.69
N LYS A 60 11.88 -30.95 -5.03
CA LYS A 60 10.98 -30.96 -3.87
C LYS A 60 9.56 -31.21 -4.36
N GLU A 61 8.96 -32.29 -3.88
CA GLU A 61 7.65 -32.79 -4.35
C GLU A 61 6.48 -32.21 -3.53
N ALA A 62 6.72 -31.71 -2.32
CA ALA A 62 5.69 -31.08 -1.49
C ALA A 62 6.16 -29.72 -0.96
N HIS A 63 5.30 -28.70 -1.08
CA HIS A 63 5.51 -27.38 -0.47
C HIS A 63 4.36 -27.04 0.46
N HIS A 64 4.68 -26.49 1.62
CA HIS A 64 3.72 -26.10 2.65
C HIS A 64 3.92 -24.62 2.96
N PHE A 65 2.81 -23.88 3.09
CA PHE A 65 2.82 -22.46 3.42
C PHE A 65 1.72 -22.12 4.40
N THR A 66 1.99 -21.20 5.32
CA THR A 66 1.04 -20.75 6.35
C THR A 66 0.66 -19.30 6.12
N PHE A 67 -0.61 -18.97 6.30
CA PHE A 67 -1.14 -17.61 6.16
C PHE A 67 -1.94 -17.21 7.39
N ASN A 68 -2.28 -15.92 7.52
CA ASN A 68 -3.21 -15.46 8.54
C ASN A 68 -4.63 -15.93 8.26
N SER A 69 -5.03 -15.97 6.99
CA SER A 69 -6.25 -16.62 6.51
C SER A 69 -6.14 -16.97 5.02
N LEU A 70 -7.00 -17.90 4.58
CA LEU A 70 -7.07 -18.42 3.21
C LEU A 70 -8.47 -18.18 2.64
N PHE A 71 -8.53 -17.58 1.45
CA PHE A 71 -9.76 -17.40 0.67
C PHE A 71 -9.74 -18.35 -0.51
N SER A 72 -10.68 -19.29 -0.54
CA SER A 72 -10.81 -20.29 -1.58
C SER A 72 -11.42 -19.69 -2.85
N ALA A 73 -11.57 -20.51 -3.89
CA ALA A 73 -12.25 -20.11 -5.13
C ALA A 73 -13.74 -19.75 -4.93
N SER A 74 -14.37 -20.16 -3.82
CA SER A 74 -15.76 -19.79 -3.52
C SER A 74 -15.88 -18.51 -2.71
N SER A 75 -14.79 -17.98 -2.17
CA SER A 75 -14.83 -16.79 -1.32
C SER A 75 -15.26 -15.53 -2.11
N THR A 76 -16.24 -14.84 -1.55
CA THR A 76 -16.82 -13.62 -2.10
C THR A 76 -15.90 -12.40 -1.87
N GLN A 77 -16.17 -11.30 -2.58
CA GLN A 77 -15.46 -10.03 -2.34
C GLN A 77 -15.74 -9.45 -0.95
N GLU A 78 -16.93 -9.71 -0.40
CA GLU A 78 -17.34 -9.25 0.92
C GLU A 78 -16.56 -9.97 2.01
N GLU A 79 -16.50 -11.30 1.97
CA GLU A 79 -15.69 -12.09 2.90
C GLU A 79 -14.21 -11.70 2.88
N VAL A 80 -13.67 -11.43 1.69
CA VAL A 80 -12.29 -10.95 1.53
C VAL A 80 -12.11 -9.55 2.12
N PHE A 81 -13.07 -8.65 1.91
CA PHE A 81 -13.00 -7.31 2.49
C PHE A 81 -13.08 -7.34 4.02
N ASP A 82 -14.03 -8.08 4.57
CA ASP A 82 -14.25 -8.18 6.01
C ASP A 82 -13.06 -8.84 6.71
N GLY A 83 -12.48 -9.88 6.11
CA GLY A 83 -11.34 -10.58 6.70
C GLY A 83 -9.98 -9.88 6.56
N VAL A 84 -9.86 -8.87 5.69
CA VAL A 84 -8.54 -8.26 5.35
C VAL A 84 -8.50 -6.75 5.58
N ALA A 85 -9.53 -6.04 5.16
CA ALA A 85 -9.48 -4.59 5.00
C ALA A 85 -10.30 -3.82 6.04
N ARG A 86 -11.40 -4.40 6.54
CA ARG A 86 -12.36 -3.72 7.42
C ARG A 86 -11.70 -3.07 8.62
N ASP A 87 -10.92 -3.82 9.40
CA ASP A 87 -10.27 -3.29 10.61
C ASP A 87 -9.24 -2.21 10.28
N LEU A 88 -8.52 -2.35 9.17
CA LEU A 88 -7.53 -1.38 8.74
C LEU A 88 -8.17 -0.04 8.33
N VAL A 89 -9.34 -0.09 7.67
CA VAL A 89 -10.13 1.11 7.34
C VAL A 89 -10.56 1.81 8.63
N LEU A 90 -11.07 1.09 9.62
CA LEU A 90 -11.49 1.67 10.89
C LEU A 90 -10.30 2.29 11.65
N GLN A 91 -9.17 1.59 11.71
CA GLN A 91 -7.93 2.08 12.33
C GLN A 91 -7.38 3.32 11.62
N SER A 92 -7.57 3.45 10.30
CA SER A 92 -7.16 4.66 9.58
C SER A 92 -7.94 5.90 10.02
N LEU A 93 -9.21 5.77 10.40
CA LEU A 93 -9.98 6.87 11.00
C LEU A 93 -9.43 7.27 12.38
N ASP A 94 -8.76 6.36 13.06
CA ASP A 94 -8.12 6.60 14.35
C ASP A 94 -6.69 7.14 14.23
N GLY A 95 -6.21 7.43 13.01
CA GLY A 95 -4.88 8.02 12.78
C GLY A 95 -3.76 7.02 12.53
N ILE A 96 -4.08 5.74 12.30
CA ILE A 96 -3.09 4.70 11.98
C ILE A 96 -2.90 4.59 10.46
N ASN A 97 -1.66 4.66 9.97
CA ASN A 97 -1.39 4.41 8.56
C ASN A 97 -1.68 2.95 8.21
N GLY A 98 -2.30 2.72 7.05
CA GLY A 98 -2.63 1.41 6.53
C GLY A 98 -2.11 1.17 5.12
N THR A 99 -1.71 -0.05 4.82
CA THR A 99 -1.40 -0.46 3.43
C THR A 99 -1.92 -1.86 3.17
N ILE A 100 -2.69 -2.02 2.09
CA ILE A 100 -3.10 -3.32 1.56
C ILE A 100 -2.53 -3.42 0.15
N PHE A 101 -1.71 -4.43 -0.12
CA PHE A 101 -1.21 -4.67 -1.47
C PHE A 101 -1.49 -6.09 -1.96
N ALA A 102 -1.94 -6.19 -3.20
CA ALA A 102 -2.15 -7.46 -3.89
C ALA A 102 -0.90 -7.84 -4.70
N TYR A 103 -0.46 -9.09 -4.59
CA TYR A 103 0.74 -9.61 -5.24
C TYR A 103 0.51 -11.00 -5.84
N GLY A 104 1.10 -11.25 -7.00
CA GLY A 104 1.00 -12.51 -7.73
C GLY A 104 1.12 -12.31 -9.24
N GLN A 105 1.10 -13.40 -9.99
CA GLN A 105 1.24 -13.34 -11.45
C GLN A 105 0.08 -12.62 -12.13
N THR A 106 0.28 -12.19 -13.38
CA THR A 106 -0.80 -11.72 -14.24
C THR A 106 -1.91 -12.75 -14.35
N GLY A 107 -3.15 -12.28 -14.25
CA GLY A 107 -4.34 -13.13 -14.28
C GLY A 107 -4.70 -13.83 -12.96
N SER A 108 -3.89 -13.72 -11.90
CA SER A 108 -4.19 -14.36 -10.61
C SER A 108 -5.31 -13.68 -9.80
N GLY A 109 -5.80 -12.51 -10.23
CA GLY A 109 -6.93 -11.81 -9.60
C GLY A 109 -6.56 -10.65 -8.67
N LYS A 110 -5.37 -10.07 -8.80
CA LYS A 110 -4.94 -8.87 -8.05
C LYS A 110 -5.90 -7.69 -8.23
N THR A 111 -6.06 -7.20 -9.46
CA THR A 111 -6.99 -6.11 -9.81
C THR A 111 -8.44 -6.42 -9.45
N PHE A 112 -8.88 -7.68 -9.62
CA PHE A 112 -10.21 -8.09 -9.18
C PHE A 112 -10.34 -8.00 -7.65
N THR A 113 -9.29 -8.28 -6.89
CA THR A 113 -9.31 -8.15 -5.42
C THR A 113 -9.34 -6.70 -4.99
N ILE A 114 -8.48 -5.87 -5.58
CA ILE A 114 -8.31 -4.47 -5.18
C ILE A 114 -9.46 -3.60 -5.69
N THR A 115 -9.72 -3.58 -7.00
CA THR A 115 -10.73 -2.72 -7.62
C THR A 115 -12.07 -3.43 -7.76
N GLY A 116 -12.06 -4.68 -8.23
CA GLY A 116 -13.28 -5.45 -8.49
C GLY A 116 -13.63 -5.60 -9.97
N GLY A 117 -14.76 -6.27 -10.21
CA GLY A 117 -15.32 -6.44 -11.55
C GLY A 117 -16.30 -5.29 -11.92
N PRO A 118 -16.36 -4.87 -13.21
CA PRO A 118 -17.20 -3.77 -13.64
C PRO A 118 -18.70 -4.12 -13.78
N GLN A 119 -19.05 -5.42 -13.73
CA GLN A 119 -20.38 -5.88 -14.15
C GLN A 119 -21.40 -5.98 -13.01
N ARG A 120 -21.00 -6.47 -11.83
CA ARG A 120 -21.92 -6.72 -10.70
C ARG A 120 -21.48 -5.93 -9.50
N TYR A 121 -22.43 -5.33 -8.78
CA TYR A 121 -22.16 -4.62 -7.53
C TYR A 121 -21.45 -5.52 -6.50
N ALA A 122 -21.85 -6.79 -6.42
CA ALA A 122 -21.21 -7.78 -5.55
C ALA A 122 -19.73 -8.02 -5.87
N ASP A 123 -19.30 -7.75 -7.11
CA ASP A 123 -17.91 -7.92 -7.55
C ASP A 123 -17.02 -6.72 -7.21
N ARG A 124 -17.55 -5.65 -6.59
CA ARG A 124 -16.75 -4.52 -6.08
C ARG A 124 -15.67 -5.03 -5.13
N GLY A 125 -14.43 -4.62 -5.37
CA GLY A 125 -13.25 -5.03 -4.62
C GLY A 125 -13.04 -4.23 -3.34
N ILE A 126 -11.82 -4.27 -2.82
CA ILE A 126 -11.43 -3.62 -1.57
C ILE A 126 -11.57 -2.10 -1.64
N ILE A 127 -11.13 -1.43 -2.71
CA ILE A 127 -11.19 0.05 -2.80
C ILE A 127 -12.60 0.59 -2.65
N PRO A 128 -13.58 0.21 -3.51
CA PRO A 128 -14.93 0.76 -3.39
C PRO A 128 -15.62 0.39 -2.07
N ARG A 129 -15.32 -0.79 -1.48
CA ARG A 129 -15.86 -1.19 -0.16
C ARG A 129 -15.20 -0.41 0.99
N ALA A 130 -13.90 -0.12 0.89
CA ALA A 130 -13.18 0.70 1.86
C ALA A 130 -13.70 2.13 1.86
N ILE A 131 -13.94 2.71 0.69
CA ILE A 131 -14.56 4.04 0.56
C ILE A 131 -15.94 4.06 1.22
N ALA A 132 -16.80 3.09 0.90
CA ALA A 132 -18.14 3.00 1.49
C ALA A 132 -18.11 2.87 3.02
N LEU A 133 -17.31 1.94 3.57
CA LEU A 133 -17.17 1.76 5.01
C LEU A 133 -16.60 3.01 5.70
N MET A 134 -15.60 3.66 5.08
CA MET A 134 -14.97 4.85 5.61
C MET A 134 -15.97 5.99 5.76
N PHE A 135 -16.69 6.35 4.69
CA PHE A 135 -17.68 7.44 4.74
C PHE A 135 -18.88 7.09 5.62
N HIS A 136 -19.31 5.83 5.65
CA HIS A 136 -20.33 5.38 6.59
C HIS A 136 -19.89 5.60 8.04
N SER A 137 -18.66 5.19 8.39
CA SER A 137 -18.11 5.34 9.74
C SER A 137 -17.86 6.80 10.12
N ILE A 138 -17.46 7.65 9.16
CA ILE A 138 -17.34 9.10 9.36
C ILE A 138 -18.70 9.70 9.73
N ALA A 139 -19.77 9.30 9.04
CA ALA A 139 -21.11 9.81 9.32
C ALA A 139 -21.63 9.41 10.71
N GLU A 140 -21.16 8.30 11.27
CA GLU A 140 -21.51 7.86 12.63
C GLU A 140 -20.71 8.58 13.74
N ARG A 141 -19.51 9.09 13.42
CA ARG A 141 -18.61 9.77 14.38
C ARG A 141 -18.92 11.27 14.48
N THR A 142 -19.93 11.62 15.26
CA THR A 142 -20.42 13.02 15.41
C THR A 142 -19.51 13.94 16.23
N ASP A 143 -18.53 13.40 16.95
CA ASP A 143 -17.60 14.16 17.79
C ASP A 143 -16.33 14.58 17.05
N THR A 144 -16.13 14.12 15.81
CA THR A 144 -14.89 14.28 15.06
C THR A 144 -15.17 14.81 13.65
N GLU A 145 -14.52 15.91 13.26
CA GLU A 145 -14.54 16.41 11.89
C GLU A 145 -13.46 15.71 11.05
N TYR A 146 -13.83 15.18 9.88
CA TYR A 146 -12.89 14.52 8.97
C TYR A 146 -12.73 15.31 7.67
N LYS A 147 -11.50 15.34 7.15
CA LYS A 147 -11.18 15.75 5.78
C LYS A 147 -10.56 14.57 5.06
N VAL A 148 -11.12 14.22 3.90
CA VAL A 148 -10.64 13.12 3.05
C VAL A 148 -10.06 13.68 1.76
N HIS A 149 -8.85 13.24 1.42
CA HIS A 149 -8.25 13.50 0.11
C HIS A 149 -7.86 12.17 -0.56
N VAL A 150 -7.87 12.17 -1.88
CA VAL A 150 -7.53 11.00 -2.71
C VAL A 150 -6.38 11.36 -3.62
N SER A 151 -5.42 10.44 -3.74
CA SER A 151 -4.45 10.44 -4.84
C SER A 151 -4.46 9.08 -5.53
N TYR A 152 -4.23 9.06 -6.85
CA TYR A 152 -4.14 7.81 -7.59
C TYR A 152 -2.92 7.84 -8.50
N LEU A 153 -1.93 7.00 -8.18
CA LEU A 153 -0.63 6.95 -8.84
C LEU A 153 -0.50 5.66 -9.65
N GLU A 154 -0.08 5.78 -10.90
CA GLU A 154 0.41 4.65 -11.71
C GLU A 154 1.93 4.70 -11.83
N ILE A 155 2.61 3.60 -11.51
CA ILE A 155 4.05 3.43 -11.69
C ILE A 155 4.28 2.47 -12.85
N PHE A 156 4.82 2.97 -13.95
CA PHE A 156 5.19 2.18 -15.12
C PHE A 156 6.63 2.50 -15.52
N ASN A 157 7.44 1.45 -15.71
CA ASN A 157 8.83 1.59 -16.15
C ASN A 157 9.67 2.56 -15.27
N GLU A 158 9.53 2.47 -13.94
CA GLU A 158 10.17 3.35 -12.93
C GLU A 158 9.79 4.85 -13.03
N ALA A 159 8.77 5.19 -13.81
CA ALA A 159 8.18 6.52 -13.85
C ALA A 159 6.78 6.50 -13.22
N GLY A 160 6.45 7.54 -12.47
CA GLY A 160 5.14 7.73 -11.84
C GLY A 160 4.30 8.72 -12.62
N TYR A 161 3.02 8.42 -12.75
CA TYR A 161 2.03 9.19 -13.48
C TYR A 161 0.80 9.41 -12.59
N ASP A 162 0.32 10.65 -12.57
CA ASP A 162 -0.90 11.01 -11.84
C ASP A 162 -2.15 10.62 -12.64
N LEU A 163 -2.95 9.69 -12.12
CA LEU A 163 -4.18 9.23 -12.77
C LEU A 163 -5.37 10.18 -12.54
N LEU A 164 -5.25 11.18 -11.65
CA LEU A 164 -6.31 12.14 -11.36
C LEU A 164 -6.08 13.51 -12.02
N ASP A 165 -5.06 13.64 -12.87
CA ASP A 165 -4.84 14.86 -13.65
C ASP A 165 -6.01 15.08 -14.63
N GLN A 166 -6.63 16.26 -14.54
CA GLN A 166 -7.76 16.69 -15.37
C GLN A 166 -7.36 17.78 -16.37
N GLU A 167 -6.12 18.28 -16.30
CA GLU A 167 -5.68 19.42 -17.12
C GLU A 167 -5.31 19.01 -18.54
N ARG A 168 -5.23 17.70 -18.82
CA ARG A 168 -4.77 17.14 -20.09
C ARG A 168 -5.74 16.12 -20.65
N GLU A 169 -5.98 16.18 -21.96
CA GLU A 169 -6.69 15.13 -22.66
C GLU A 169 -5.78 13.90 -22.74
N VAL A 170 -6.10 12.86 -21.98
CA VAL A 170 -5.29 11.63 -21.90
C VAL A 170 -5.52 10.80 -23.15
N ARG A 171 -4.46 10.57 -23.95
CA ARG A 171 -4.50 9.64 -25.10
C ARG A 171 -3.44 8.56 -24.98
N LEU A 172 -2.31 8.88 -24.38
CA LEU A 172 -1.19 7.99 -24.06
C LEU A 172 -0.78 8.18 -22.59
N LEU A 173 -0.14 7.17 -22.00
CA LEU A 173 0.38 7.26 -20.62
C LEU A 173 1.36 8.44 -20.45
N GLU A 174 2.15 8.73 -21.49
CA GLU A 174 3.14 9.82 -21.49
C GLU A 174 2.51 11.22 -21.45
N ASP A 175 1.22 11.34 -21.76
CA ASP A 175 0.48 12.61 -21.67
C ASP A 175 0.18 12.97 -20.21
N LEU A 176 0.06 11.97 -19.33
CA LEU A 176 -0.20 12.16 -17.90
C LEU A 176 0.94 12.90 -17.22
N GLN A 177 0.59 13.64 -16.17
CA GLN A 177 1.57 14.39 -15.40
C GLN A 177 2.55 13.44 -14.70
N ARG A 178 3.85 13.62 -15.01
CA ARG A 178 4.91 12.85 -14.38
C ARG A 178 5.18 13.34 -12.95
N ILE A 179 5.29 12.37 -12.05
CA ILE A 179 5.52 12.57 -10.62
C ILE A 179 7.01 12.52 -10.32
N HIS A 180 7.44 13.40 -9.41
CA HIS A 180 8.79 13.42 -8.88
C HIS A 180 8.76 13.15 -7.38
N ILE A 181 9.59 12.20 -6.94
CA ILE A 181 9.79 11.96 -5.52
C ILE A 181 10.98 12.78 -5.04
N LEU A 182 10.77 13.51 -3.94
CA LEU A 182 11.75 14.30 -3.24
C LEU A 182 11.86 13.75 -1.82
N GLU A 183 13.04 13.83 -1.24
CA GLU A 183 13.29 13.48 0.16
C GLU A 183 13.89 14.71 0.83
N ASP A 184 13.35 15.11 1.97
CA ASP A 184 13.84 16.25 2.74
C ASP A 184 14.97 15.85 3.69
N GLU A 185 15.42 16.82 4.50
CA GLU A 185 16.53 16.64 5.46
C GLU A 185 16.17 15.64 6.58
N ASP A 186 14.88 15.49 6.90
CA ASP A 186 14.35 14.56 7.89
C ASP A 186 14.05 13.18 7.29
N ALA A 187 14.46 12.94 6.05
CA ALA A 187 14.25 11.71 5.30
C ALA A 187 12.77 11.39 5.03
N VAL A 188 11.89 12.41 5.05
CA VAL A 188 10.47 12.28 4.70
C VAL A 188 10.31 12.35 3.19
N ILE A 189 9.51 11.43 2.65
CA ILE A 189 9.23 11.32 1.22
C ILE A 189 8.08 12.27 0.83
N HIS A 190 8.35 13.15 -0.13
CA HIS A 190 7.39 14.09 -0.72
C HIS A 190 7.18 13.79 -2.20
N THR A 191 5.92 13.77 -2.64
CA THR A 191 5.58 13.64 -4.06
C THR A 191 5.22 14.99 -4.64
N ARG A 192 6.00 15.46 -5.62
CA ARG A 192 5.66 16.63 -6.42
C ARG A 192 4.86 16.19 -7.64
N ASN A 193 3.82 16.97 -7.97
CA ASN A 193 2.93 16.76 -9.11
C ASN A 193 1.98 15.54 -8.99
N LEU A 194 1.80 15.00 -7.78
CA LEU A 194 0.72 14.05 -7.52
C LEU A 194 -0.48 14.82 -6.97
N SER A 195 -1.61 14.77 -7.67
CA SER A 195 -2.83 15.44 -7.26
C SER A 195 -3.39 14.86 -5.96
N MET A 196 -3.77 15.76 -5.06
CA MET A 196 -4.47 15.47 -3.81
C MET A 196 -5.87 16.06 -3.90
N ARG A 197 -6.82 15.26 -4.38
CA ARG A 197 -8.19 15.71 -4.67
C ARG A 197 -9.06 15.51 -3.44
N ARG A 198 -9.71 16.57 -2.97
CA ARG A 198 -10.67 16.49 -1.87
C ARG A 198 -11.89 15.66 -2.28
N ALA A 199 -12.37 14.81 -1.38
CA ALA A 199 -13.62 14.07 -1.51
C ALA A 199 -14.47 14.33 -0.28
N ASP A 200 -15.63 14.98 -0.46
CA ASP A 200 -16.52 15.34 0.64
C ASP A 200 -17.57 14.25 0.91
N THR A 201 -17.82 13.39 -0.07
CA THR A 201 -18.79 12.30 -0.01
C THR A 201 -18.23 10.99 -0.55
N GLU A 202 -18.92 9.88 -0.25
CA GLU A 202 -18.64 8.56 -0.84
C GLU A 202 -18.65 8.63 -2.38
N GLU A 203 -19.61 9.35 -2.94
CA GLU A 203 -19.77 9.51 -4.39
C GLU A 203 -18.57 10.24 -5.01
N ASP A 204 -18.06 11.30 -4.38
CA ASP A 204 -16.87 12.02 -4.85
C ASP A 204 -15.65 11.10 -4.93
N ALA A 205 -15.42 10.30 -3.87
CA ALA A 205 -14.29 9.38 -3.83
C ALA A 205 -14.43 8.25 -4.87
N LEU A 206 -15.64 7.70 -5.06
CA LEU A 206 -15.92 6.71 -6.10
C LEU A 206 -15.75 7.29 -7.51
N ASN A 207 -16.13 8.55 -7.72
CA ASN A 207 -15.94 9.23 -9.00
C ASN A 207 -14.45 9.44 -9.31
N LEU A 208 -13.62 9.75 -8.31
CA LEU A 208 -12.16 9.84 -8.47
C LEU A 208 -11.53 8.47 -8.80
N LEU A 209 -12.01 7.39 -8.16
CA LEU A 209 -11.60 6.03 -8.54
C LEU A 209 -11.95 5.73 -10.00
N PHE A 210 -13.19 6.00 -10.41
CA PHE A 210 -13.65 5.76 -11.78
C PHE A 210 -12.87 6.59 -12.81
N LEU A 211 -12.58 7.85 -12.50
CA LEU A 211 -11.76 8.72 -13.34
C LEU A 211 -10.37 8.12 -13.56
N GLY A 212 -9.69 7.71 -12.48
CA GLY A 212 -8.34 7.14 -12.60
C GLY A 212 -8.33 5.80 -13.33
N ASP A 213 -9.33 4.94 -13.09
CA ASP A 213 -9.48 3.67 -13.83
C ASP A 213 -9.75 3.91 -15.32
N THR A 214 -10.50 4.96 -15.65
CA THR A 214 -10.75 5.38 -17.05
C THR A 214 -9.46 5.86 -17.70
N ASN A 215 -8.71 6.76 -17.05
CA ASN A 215 -7.43 7.24 -17.54
C ASN A 215 -6.42 6.12 -17.75
N ARG A 216 -6.35 5.18 -16.80
CA ARG A 216 -5.54 3.97 -16.90
C ARG A 216 -5.94 3.15 -18.14
N THR A 217 -7.23 2.88 -18.32
CA THR A 217 -7.75 2.10 -19.46
C THR A 217 -7.49 2.77 -20.81
N ILE A 218 -7.66 4.10 -20.92
CA ILE A 218 -7.40 4.84 -22.15
C ILE A 218 -5.91 4.81 -22.52
N SER A 219 -5.03 4.82 -21.52
CA SER A 219 -3.58 4.75 -21.74
C SER A 219 -3.09 3.36 -22.18
N GLU A 220 -3.94 2.33 -22.10
CA GLU A 220 -3.63 0.99 -22.59
C GLU A 220 -3.75 0.93 -24.11
N THR A 221 -2.69 0.49 -24.78
CA THR A 221 -2.72 0.22 -26.23
C THR A 221 -2.47 -1.27 -26.48
N PRO A 222 -2.91 -1.86 -27.60
CA PRO A 222 -2.64 -3.27 -27.91
C PRO A 222 -1.15 -3.64 -27.92
N MET A 223 -0.27 -2.66 -28.11
CA MET A 223 1.18 -2.79 -28.07
C MET A 223 1.73 -2.67 -26.63
N ASN A 224 1.03 -1.97 -25.74
CA ASN A 224 1.34 -1.75 -24.33
C ASN A 224 0.19 -2.26 -23.43
N MET A 225 0.22 -3.55 -23.09
CA MET A 225 -0.66 -4.16 -22.06
C MET A 225 -0.27 -3.65 -20.66
N ALA A 226 -0.44 -2.34 -20.42
CA ALA A 226 0.13 -1.60 -19.30
C ALA A 226 -0.40 -2.08 -17.94
N SER A 227 -1.69 -2.43 -17.80
CA SER A 227 -2.27 -2.85 -16.50
C SER A 227 -1.60 -4.06 -15.86
N SER A 228 -1.10 -5.01 -16.66
CA SER A 228 -0.38 -6.19 -16.14
C SER A 228 1.07 -5.87 -15.71
N ARG A 229 1.56 -4.69 -16.07
CA ARG A 229 2.97 -4.30 -16.08
C ARG A 229 3.25 -3.02 -15.28
N SER A 230 2.21 -2.28 -14.92
CA SER A 230 2.25 -1.13 -14.04
C SER A 230 1.77 -1.50 -12.64
N HIS A 231 2.22 -0.72 -11.66
CA HIS A 231 1.70 -0.76 -10.30
C HIS A 231 0.76 0.40 -10.09
N CYS A 232 -0.31 0.20 -9.35
CA CYS A 232 -1.27 1.23 -9.03
C CYS A 232 -1.34 1.41 -7.52
N VAL A 233 -1.29 2.67 -7.07
CA VAL A 233 -1.37 3.06 -5.67
C VAL A 233 -2.52 4.05 -5.53
N PHE A 234 -3.66 3.56 -5.05
CA PHE A 234 -4.79 4.40 -4.67
C PHE A 234 -4.66 4.75 -3.19
N THR A 235 -4.60 6.03 -2.85
CA THR A 235 -4.38 6.47 -1.46
C THR A 235 -5.50 7.34 -0.97
N LEU A 236 -6.07 6.98 0.18
CA LEU A 236 -6.98 7.81 0.95
C LEU A 236 -6.20 8.46 2.09
N TYR A 237 -6.20 9.79 2.13
CA TYR A 237 -5.58 10.59 3.19
C TYR A 237 -6.68 11.11 4.09
N LEU A 238 -6.53 10.85 5.38
CA LEU A 238 -7.50 11.23 6.39
C LEU A 238 -6.86 12.24 7.34
N GLU A 239 -7.60 13.32 7.61
CA GLU A 239 -7.33 14.24 8.70
C GLU A 239 -8.56 14.28 9.61
N GLY A 240 -8.43 13.80 10.85
CA GLY A 240 -9.50 13.80 11.86
C GLY A 240 -9.21 14.80 12.98
N ARG A 241 -10.20 15.63 13.31
CA ARG A 241 -10.15 16.63 14.40
C ARG A 241 -11.27 16.38 15.37
N LYS A 242 -10.94 15.88 16.55
CA LYS A 242 -11.93 15.60 17.58
C LYS A 242 -12.28 16.87 18.34
N THR A 243 -13.57 17.09 18.58
CA THR A 243 -14.08 18.27 19.24
C THR A 243 -13.50 18.39 20.65
N GLY A 244 -12.84 19.51 20.93
CA GLY A 244 -12.22 19.78 22.23
C GLY A 244 -10.80 19.28 22.40
N GLU A 245 -10.23 18.59 21.39
CA GLU A 245 -8.80 18.25 21.36
C GLU A 245 -8.02 19.31 20.57
N GLU A 246 -6.83 19.67 21.04
CA GLU A 246 -5.92 20.59 20.32
C GLU A 246 -4.97 19.84 19.35
N VAL A 247 -5.30 18.60 19.04
CA VAL A 247 -4.52 17.73 18.17
C VAL A 247 -5.33 17.29 16.96
N VAL A 248 -4.60 17.00 15.89
CA VAL A 248 -5.11 16.50 14.62
C VAL A 248 -4.50 15.12 14.41
N ARG A 249 -5.37 14.14 14.12
CA ARG A 249 -4.94 12.79 13.75
C ARG A 249 -4.85 12.72 12.24
N ARG A 250 -3.73 12.21 11.72
CA ARG A 250 -3.55 12.01 10.27
C ARG A 250 -3.30 10.54 9.96
N SER A 251 -3.74 10.10 8.80
CA SER A 251 -3.39 8.78 8.32
C SER A 251 -3.44 8.70 6.80
N LYS A 252 -2.80 7.66 6.28
CA LYS A 252 -2.83 7.28 4.87
C LYS A 252 -3.25 5.83 4.77
N LEU A 253 -4.26 5.54 3.96
CA LEU A 253 -4.64 4.18 3.59
C LEU A 253 -4.26 3.95 2.12
N ASN A 254 -3.18 3.20 1.90
CA ASN A 254 -2.71 2.82 0.59
C ASN A 254 -3.35 1.49 0.15
N LEU A 255 -3.99 1.48 -1.02
CA LEU A 255 -4.61 0.31 -1.64
C LEU A 255 -3.92 0.05 -2.98
N VAL A 256 -3.14 -1.01 -3.02
CA VAL A 256 -2.09 -1.20 -4.03
C VAL A 256 -2.35 -2.44 -4.88
N ASP A 257 -2.40 -2.26 -6.20
CA ASP A 257 -2.44 -3.33 -7.19
C ASP A 257 -1.07 -3.40 -7.89
N LEU A 258 -0.25 -4.39 -7.52
CA LEU A 258 1.08 -4.53 -8.10
C LEU A 258 1.03 -5.17 -9.50
N ALA A 259 2.08 -4.98 -10.28
CA ALA A 259 2.28 -5.66 -11.56
C ALA A 259 2.41 -7.19 -11.39
N GLY A 260 2.30 -7.93 -12.50
CA GLY A 260 2.53 -9.37 -12.54
C GLY A 260 3.93 -9.78 -12.06
N SER A 261 3.99 -10.80 -11.19
CA SER A 261 5.24 -11.33 -10.64
C SER A 261 5.93 -12.40 -11.50
N GLU A 262 5.37 -12.75 -12.65
CA GLU A 262 5.88 -13.83 -13.50
C GLU A 262 7.21 -13.49 -14.17
N ARG A 263 8.03 -14.53 -14.38
CA ARG A 263 9.35 -14.39 -15.02
C ARG A 263 9.23 -14.26 -16.54
N VAL A 264 9.94 -13.29 -17.11
CA VAL A 264 10.04 -13.00 -18.56
C VAL A 264 10.42 -14.22 -19.41
N ALA A 265 11.19 -15.16 -18.85
CA ALA A 265 11.74 -16.29 -19.61
C ALA A 265 10.69 -17.23 -20.23
N LYS A 266 9.42 -17.19 -19.77
CA LYS A 266 8.33 -18.00 -20.33
C LYS A 266 7.62 -17.35 -21.52
N THR A 267 7.85 -16.06 -21.80
CA THR A 267 7.19 -15.35 -22.90
C THR A 267 8.11 -15.27 -24.11
N GLN A 268 7.86 -16.06 -25.16
CA GLN A 268 8.54 -15.94 -26.45
C GLN A 268 8.14 -14.61 -27.13
N ILE A 269 8.78 -13.49 -26.77
CA ILE A 269 8.42 -12.18 -27.32
C ILE A 269 9.65 -11.34 -27.71
N ASN A 270 9.51 -10.61 -28.82
CA ASN A 270 10.49 -9.78 -29.53
C ASN A 270 11.21 -8.70 -28.67
N GLY A 271 12.36 -8.21 -29.18
CA GLY A 271 13.40 -7.45 -28.45
C GLY A 271 13.00 -6.17 -27.71
N THR A 272 11.96 -5.43 -28.11
CA THR A 272 11.48 -4.23 -27.39
C THR A 272 10.74 -4.60 -26.11
N ILE A 273 9.90 -5.64 -26.18
CA ILE A 273 9.16 -6.22 -25.05
C ILE A 273 10.12 -6.87 -24.05
N LEU A 274 11.28 -7.35 -24.51
CA LEU A 274 12.36 -7.88 -23.67
C LEU A 274 13.01 -6.79 -22.78
N LYS A 275 13.18 -5.56 -23.29
CA LYS A 275 13.64 -4.42 -22.48
C LYS A 275 12.58 -4.02 -21.45
N GLU A 276 11.33 -3.93 -21.85
CA GLU A 276 10.20 -3.62 -20.95
C GLU A 276 10.00 -4.68 -19.87
N ALA A 277 10.06 -5.96 -20.25
CA ALA A 277 9.90 -7.07 -19.32
C ALA A 277 11.04 -7.17 -18.29
N LYS A 278 12.24 -6.69 -18.65
CA LYS A 278 13.35 -6.48 -17.70
C LYS A 278 13.00 -5.41 -16.66
N TYR A 279 12.29 -4.35 -17.03
CA TYR A 279 11.92 -3.25 -16.13
C TYR A 279 10.70 -3.55 -15.23
N ILE A 280 9.72 -4.34 -15.70
CA ILE A 280 8.60 -4.80 -14.84
C ILE A 280 9.15 -5.58 -13.64
N ASN A 281 10.05 -6.52 -13.94
CA ASN A 281 10.72 -7.29 -12.90
C ASN A 281 11.72 -6.47 -12.09
N LEU A 282 12.11 -5.28 -12.54
CA LEU A 282 13.08 -4.45 -11.83
C LEU A 282 12.47 -3.88 -10.53
N SER A 283 11.29 -3.26 -10.62
CA SER A 283 10.55 -2.77 -9.45
C SER A 283 10.30 -3.88 -8.41
N LEU A 284 9.77 -5.03 -8.84
CA LEU A 284 9.53 -6.19 -7.97
C LEU A 284 10.82 -6.81 -7.43
N HIS A 285 11.91 -6.78 -8.20
CA HIS A 285 13.22 -7.20 -7.73
C HIS A 285 13.74 -6.28 -6.61
N TYR A 286 13.59 -4.96 -6.76
CA TYR A 286 13.97 -4.02 -5.71
C TYR A 286 13.10 -4.17 -4.46
N LEU A 287 11.81 -4.47 -4.61
CA LEU A 287 10.95 -4.85 -3.49
C LEU A 287 11.48 -6.09 -2.77
N GLU A 288 11.87 -7.13 -3.51
CA GLU A 288 12.49 -8.33 -2.94
C GLU A 288 13.81 -8.01 -2.21
N GLN A 289 14.65 -7.12 -2.76
CA GLN A 289 15.87 -6.67 -2.10
C GLN A 289 15.60 -5.93 -0.79
N VAL A 290 14.59 -5.06 -0.75
CA VAL A 290 14.16 -4.35 0.46
C VAL A 290 13.70 -5.35 1.52
N ILE A 291 12.88 -6.35 1.16
CA ILE A 291 12.41 -7.39 2.08
C ILE A 291 13.59 -8.19 2.66
N ILE A 292 14.54 -8.61 1.82
CA ILE A 292 15.73 -9.34 2.27
C ILE A 292 16.61 -8.48 3.19
N ALA A 293 16.77 -7.19 2.87
CA ALA A 293 17.54 -6.27 3.70
C ALA A 293 16.89 -6.06 5.07
N LEU A 294 15.55 -5.92 5.11
CA LEU A 294 14.77 -5.78 6.35
C LEU A 294 14.87 -7.02 7.24
N GLN A 295 14.84 -8.22 6.65
CA GLN A 295 15.02 -9.46 7.40
C GLN A 295 16.43 -9.55 8.02
N ARG A 296 17.46 -9.10 7.29
CA ARG A 296 18.84 -9.10 7.79
C ARG A 296 19.09 -8.02 8.84
N SER A 297 18.36 -6.92 8.80
CA SER A 297 18.48 -5.85 9.81
C SER A 297 17.78 -6.20 11.12
N MET A 298 16.94 -7.23 11.17
CA MET A 298 16.37 -7.74 12.42
C MET A 298 17.49 -8.20 13.38
N GLY A 299 17.75 -7.37 14.39
CA GLY A 299 18.82 -7.59 15.38
C GLY A 299 20.14 -6.86 15.09
N GLN A 300 20.23 -6.08 14.01
CA GLN A 300 21.40 -5.24 13.69
C GLN A 300 20.99 -3.82 13.31
N ALA A 301 21.33 -2.85 14.14
CA ALA A 301 20.88 -1.46 14.04
C ALA A 301 21.42 -0.64 12.85
N ARG A 302 22.15 -1.23 11.89
CA ARG A 302 22.90 -0.48 10.87
C ARG A 302 22.96 -1.12 9.47
N LEU A 303 21.92 -1.84 9.04
CA LEU A 303 21.83 -2.23 7.63
C LEU A 303 21.07 -1.15 6.83
N HIS A 304 21.71 -0.57 5.81
CA HIS A 304 21.04 0.32 4.88
C HIS A 304 19.99 -0.45 4.07
N ILE A 305 18.75 0.02 4.08
CA ILE A 305 17.64 -0.56 3.32
C ILE A 305 17.48 0.21 1.99
N PRO A 306 17.55 -0.44 0.82
CA PRO A 306 17.64 0.23 -0.47
C PRO A 306 16.30 0.70 -1.04
N TYR A 307 15.49 1.45 -0.26
CA TYR A 307 14.18 1.94 -0.73
C TYR A 307 14.28 2.83 -1.97
N ARG A 308 15.37 3.59 -2.11
CA ARG A 308 15.59 4.54 -3.21
C ARG A 308 15.84 3.89 -4.58
N ASN A 309 16.04 2.57 -4.63
CA ASN A 309 16.36 1.89 -5.89
C ASN A 309 15.19 1.85 -6.88
N SER A 310 13.95 2.02 -6.40
CA SER A 310 12.76 2.08 -7.26
C SER A 310 11.75 3.09 -6.74
N MET A 311 10.92 3.60 -7.65
CA MET A 311 9.81 4.48 -7.26
C MET A 311 8.84 3.76 -6.31
N MET A 312 8.51 2.50 -6.62
CA MET A 312 7.57 1.70 -5.84
C MET A 312 8.04 1.47 -4.40
N THR A 313 9.30 1.07 -4.22
CA THR A 313 9.87 0.88 -2.87
C THR A 313 10.01 2.19 -2.11
N THR A 314 10.16 3.31 -2.80
CA THR A 314 10.20 4.64 -2.16
C THR A 314 8.81 5.05 -1.66
N VAL A 315 7.77 4.85 -2.49
CA VAL A 315 6.37 5.12 -2.11
C VAL A 315 5.91 4.22 -0.96
N LEU A 316 6.33 2.95 -0.96
CA LEU A 316 5.97 1.96 0.08
C LEU A 316 6.96 1.91 1.25
N ARG A 317 7.82 2.92 1.41
CA ARG A 317 8.85 2.97 2.46
C ARG A 317 8.23 2.80 3.85
N ASP A 318 7.16 3.53 4.14
CA ASP A 318 6.48 3.47 5.44
C ASP A 318 5.76 2.13 5.65
N SER A 319 5.26 1.54 4.56
CA SER A 319 4.54 0.26 4.57
C SER A 319 5.44 -0.95 4.88
N LEU A 320 6.75 -0.86 4.63
CA LEU A 320 7.68 -1.98 4.74
C LEU A 320 8.74 -1.67 5.80
N GLY A 321 8.48 -2.01 7.05
CA GLY A 321 9.40 -1.76 8.17
C GLY A 321 9.27 -0.37 8.81
N GLY A 322 8.27 0.42 8.45
CA GLY A 322 8.01 1.77 8.98
C GLY A 322 6.76 1.86 9.88
N ASN A 323 6.21 3.07 9.99
CA ASN A 323 4.96 3.34 10.72
C ASN A 323 3.73 3.12 9.82
N CYS A 324 3.33 1.85 9.70
CA CYS A 324 2.15 1.46 8.95
C CYS A 324 1.69 0.06 9.33
N ARG A 325 0.38 -0.17 9.48
CA ARG A 325 -0.17 -1.52 9.49
C ARG A 325 -0.29 -2.00 8.05
N THR A 326 0.47 -3.04 7.73
CA THR A 326 0.58 -3.54 6.36
C THR A 326 0.02 -4.94 6.24
N VAL A 327 -0.72 -5.14 5.15
CA VAL A 327 -1.33 -6.39 4.77
C VAL A 327 -0.98 -6.72 3.32
N MET A 328 -0.60 -7.97 3.08
CA MET A 328 -0.38 -8.50 1.74
C MET A 328 -1.43 -9.55 1.39
N ILE A 329 -2.03 -9.43 0.22
CA ILE A 329 -2.88 -10.46 -0.36
C ILE A 329 -2.11 -11.16 -1.48
N ALA A 330 -1.73 -12.41 -1.23
CA ALA A 330 -1.12 -13.29 -2.21
C ALA A 330 -2.21 -13.89 -3.12
N ASN A 331 -2.32 -13.39 -4.34
CA ASN A 331 -3.25 -13.92 -5.33
C ASN A 331 -2.59 -15.02 -6.16
N ILE A 332 -3.18 -16.22 -6.13
CA ILE A 332 -2.71 -17.37 -6.92
C ILE A 332 -3.75 -17.87 -7.91
N ASN A 333 -3.28 -18.57 -8.94
CA ASN A 333 -4.13 -19.23 -9.92
C ASN A 333 -4.14 -20.74 -9.66
N GLY A 334 -5.35 -21.30 -9.47
CA GLY A 334 -5.52 -22.72 -9.13
C GLY A 334 -5.22 -23.71 -10.26
N ALA A 335 -4.94 -23.26 -11.48
CA ALA A 335 -4.70 -24.14 -12.63
C ALA A 335 -3.31 -24.80 -12.59
N SER A 336 -3.21 -26.07 -13.01
CA SER A 336 -1.96 -26.85 -13.00
C SER A 336 -0.81 -26.17 -13.77
N ALA A 337 -1.11 -25.46 -14.86
CA ALA A 337 -0.12 -24.73 -15.66
C ALA A 337 0.56 -23.58 -14.89
N GLN A 338 -0.09 -23.09 -13.83
CA GLN A 338 0.35 -21.94 -13.03
C GLN A 338 0.95 -22.33 -11.67
N LEU A 339 1.16 -23.62 -11.44
CA LEU A 339 1.60 -24.17 -10.16
C LEU A 339 2.96 -23.57 -9.70
N GLU A 340 3.94 -23.50 -10.60
CA GLU A 340 5.28 -22.98 -10.29
C GLU A 340 5.25 -21.51 -9.84
N GLU A 341 4.46 -20.67 -10.52
CA GLU A 341 4.31 -19.25 -10.20
C GLU A 341 3.50 -19.08 -8.90
N SER A 342 2.46 -19.87 -8.69
CA SER A 342 1.67 -19.87 -7.44
C SER A 342 2.53 -20.24 -6.22
N ILE A 343 3.41 -21.23 -6.35
CA ILE A 343 4.40 -21.57 -5.32
C ILE A 343 5.38 -20.40 -5.10
N SER A 344 5.82 -19.73 -6.17
CA SER A 344 6.70 -18.56 -6.07
C SER A 344 6.05 -17.41 -5.29
N THR A 345 4.78 -17.10 -5.59
CA THR A 345 3.95 -16.13 -4.87
C THR A 345 3.85 -16.48 -3.39
N CYS A 346 3.56 -17.74 -3.06
CA CYS A 346 3.47 -18.16 -1.65
C CYS A 346 4.81 -18.02 -0.91
N ARG A 347 5.93 -18.40 -1.53
CA ARG A 347 7.27 -18.19 -0.96
C ARG A 347 7.59 -16.72 -0.71
N PHE A 348 7.19 -15.86 -1.63
CA PHE A 348 7.37 -14.41 -1.47
C PHE A 348 6.54 -13.90 -0.28
N ALA A 349 5.28 -14.32 -0.15
CA ALA A 349 4.43 -13.97 0.99
C ALA A 349 5.05 -14.39 2.34
N GLN A 350 5.59 -15.61 2.43
CA GLN A 350 6.26 -16.06 3.66
C GLN A 350 7.43 -15.16 4.06
N ARG A 351 8.14 -14.58 3.09
CA ARG A 351 9.22 -13.62 3.37
C ARG A 351 8.67 -12.28 3.85
N VAL A 352 7.61 -11.79 3.23
CA VAL A 352 6.95 -10.55 3.64
C VAL A 352 6.44 -10.64 5.07
N ALA A 353 5.85 -11.77 5.47
CA ALA A 353 5.36 -12.00 6.83
C ALA A 353 6.44 -11.90 7.94
N MET A 354 7.72 -12.02 7.56
CA MET A 354 8.82 -11.85 8.49
C MET A 354 9.21 -10.39 8.70
N ILE A 355 8.60 -9.42 8.01
CA ILE A 355 8.86 -7.99 8.25
C ILE A 355 8.05 -7.52 9.45
N CYS A 356 8.70 -6.78 10.35
CA CYS A 356 8.08 -6.14 11.51
C CYS A 356 7.98 -4.63 11.25
N ASN A 357 6.77 -4.08 11.36
CA ASN A 357 6.50 -2.66 11.34
C ASN A 357 6.40 -2.13 12.77
N SER A 358 6.62 -0.83 12.95
CA SER A 358 6.50 -0.15 14.25
C SER A 358 5.37 0.86 14.15
N VAL A 359 4.17 0.44 14.55
CA VAL A 359 2.94 1.18 14.32
C VAL A 359 2.68 2.14 15.47
N THR A 360 2.42 3.40 15.15
CA THR A 360 2.02 4.45 16.09
C THR A 360 0.88 5.27 15.49
N THR A 361 0.06 5.86 16.36
CA THR A 361 -0.96 6.83 15.94
C THR A 361 -0.28 8.12 15.49
N ASN A 362 -0.60 8.65 14.30
CA ASN A 362 -0.03 9.93 13.88
C ASN A 362 -0.88 11.07 14.46
N VAL A 363 -0.38 11.64 15.55
CA VAL A 363 -0.98 12.77 16.25
C VAL A 363 -0.05 13.98 16.12
N GLU A 364 -0.59 15.09 15.64
CA GLU A 364 0.13 16.36 15.55
C GLU A 364 -0.68 17.45 16.27
N LEU A 365 -0.01 18.48 16.79
CA LEU A 365 -0.72 19.66 17.29
C LEU A 365 -1.45 20.36 16.14
N ASP A 366 -2.69 20.81 16.39
CA ASP A 366 -3.45 21.54 15.37
C ASP A 366 -2.66 22.78 14.94
N PRO A 367 -2.42 22.98 13.63
CA PRO A 367 -1.78 24.18 13.11
C PRO A 367 -2.35 25.48 13.69
N ASP A 368 -3.67 25.55 13.94
CA ASP A 368 -4.31 26.73 14.54
C ASP A 368 -3.89 26.93 16.00
N THR A 369 -3.71 25.85 16.76
CA THR A 369 -3.16 25.87 18.12
C THR A 369 -1.69 26.29 18.09
N ILE A 370 -0.89 25.73 17.19
CA ILE A 370 0.52 26.12 17.02
C ILE A 370 0.63 27.60 16.71
N ILE A 371 -0.15 28.11 15.75
CA ILE A 371 -0.17 29.53 15.37
C ILE A 371 -0.59 30.40 16.56
N ARG A 372 -1.57 29.98 17.35
CA ARG A 372 -2.00 30.70 18.57
C ARG A 372 -0.87 30.77 19.60
N ASN A 373 -0.22 29.64 19.88
CA ASN A 373 0.90 29.56 20.83
C ASN A 373 2.08 30.43 20.38
N LEU A 374 2.47 30.35 19.10
CA LEU A 374 3.53 31.18 18.51
C LEU A 374 3.21 32.68 18.56
N ARG A 375 1.94 33.07 18.36
CA ARG A 375 1.52 34.48 18.49
C ARG A 375 1.63 34.97 19.93
N GLN A 376 1.24 34.14 20.90
CA GLN A 376 1.33 34.49 22.32
C GLN A 376 2.79 34.60 22.78
N GLU A 377 3.64 33.66 22.36
CA GLU A 377 5.07 33.70 22.65
C GLU A 377 5.74 34.95 22.03
N ASN A 378 5.41 35.29 20.78
CA ASN A 378 5.89 36.51 20.15
C ASN A 378 5.51 37.78 20.94
N GLU A 379 4.28 37.87 21.46
CA GLU A 379 3.87 39.02 22.27
C GLU A 379 4.62 39.08 23.60
N ASN A 380 4.84 37.94 24.26
CA ASN A 380 5.63 37.85 25.49
C ASN A 380 7.10 38.27 25.27
N LEU A 381 7.73 37.78 24.20
CA LEU A 381 9.10 38.14 23.84
C LEU A 381 9.21 39.63 23.51
N LYS A 382 8.27 40.20 22.74
CA LYS A 382 8.21 41.65 22.49
C LYS A 382 8.02 42.45 23.78
N TYR A 383 7.26 41.94 24.74
CA TYR A 383 7.10 42.59 26.04
C TYR A 383 8.42 42.57 26.83
N GLN A 384 9.10 41.43 26.91
CA GLN A 384 10.41 41.30 27.56
C GLN A 384 11.46 42.22 26.94
N ILE A 385 11.60 42.22 25.61
CA ILE A 385 12.54 43.11 24.92
C ILE A 385 12.23 44.59 25.23
N ARG A 386 10.95 44.99 25.24
CA ARG A 386 10.56 46.36 25.61
C ARG A 386 10.89 46.69 27.07
N HIS A 387 10.75 45.72 27.97
CA HIS A 387 11.08 45.87 29.38
C HIS A 387 12.60 46.00 29.57
N ASP A 388 13.37 45.13 28.93
CA ASP A 388 14.83 45.12 29.01
C ASP A 388 15.43 46.39 28.40
N LEU A 389 14.94 46.83 27.24
CA LEU A 389 15.35 48.10 26.63
C LEU A 389 15.07 49.31 27.54
N LYS A 390 13.93 49.30 28.25
CA LYS A 390 13.64 50.36 29.24
C LYS A 390 14.60 50.29 30.42
N SER A 391 14.90 49.08 30.92
CA SER A 391 15.81 48.88 32.04
C SER A 391 17.22 49.37 31.72
N ILE A 392 17.71 49.12 30.49
CA ILE A 392 18.99 49.60 29.97
C ILE A 392 18.99 51.12 29.80
N ALA A 393 17.88 51.71 29.34
CA ALA A 393 17.79 53.17 29.17
C ALA A 393 17.71 53.94 30.50
N THR A 394 17.37 53.26 31.61
CA THR A 394 17.31 53.84 32.96
C THR A 394 18.54 53.56 33.82
N ALA A 395 19.46 52.73 33.34
CA ALA A 395 20.77 52.47 33.93
C ALA A 395 21.83 53.37 33.29
#